data_AF-A0A151H427-F1
#
_entry.id   AF-A0A151H427-F1
#
_cell.length_a   1.000
_cell.length_b   1.000
_cell.length_c   1.000
_cell.angle_alpha   90.00
_cell.angle_beta   90.00
_cell.angle_gamma   90.00
#
_symmetry.space_group_name_H-M   'P 1'
#
loop_
_entity.id
_entity.type
_entity.pdbx_description
1 polymer ?
#
loop_
_entity_poly.entity_id
_entity_poly.type
_entity_poly.pdbx_seq_one_letter_code
_entity_poly.pdbx_strand_id
1 'polypeptide(L)'
;MPMEFRQKLYLEIGPFEPVPLFIRGIGIFASLSLNLPRRDESNHQRKKTEMLQRLSTAERAVRGEGEEMRLARLRRPELSLEEQAEREVDRLEICQYLHAQYLSSTGEAWGTKAKAVLEGVRVTAGQYVCDFGNIVVGQSRKKTIRIANLSSAPISLRTNQRTVATLGFAVEPGSILRLGPGEETTLSVSTACDKEGAAAGTLQLQTAEGPVYSIHLQASFVIPDLTISTDKVDFGTVKRGQRKTIYVRFRNAVAVPVDWRLRDRIDKHKPQASVQAFGVEPTQGTLNP
;
A
#
# COMPACT_ATOMS: atom_id res chain seq x y z
N MET A 1 -15.54 14.83 -14.81
CA MET A 1 -14.37 15.24 -14.00
C MET A 1 -14.82 15.66 -12.60
N PRO A 2 -14.05 15.34 -11.55
CA PRO A 2 -14.35 15.76 -10.19
C PRO A 2 -13.95 17.22 -9.96
N MET A 3 -14.72 18.16 -10.51
CA MET A 3 -14.50 19.61 -10.37
C MET A 3 -15.83 20.35 -10.23
N GLU A 4 -15.75 21.62 -9.84
CA GLU A 4 -16.90 22.51 -9.82
C GLU A 4 -17.15 23.09 -11.22
N PHE A 5 -18.39 23.03 -11.67
CA PHE A 5 -18.85 23.62 -12.92
C PHE A 5 -19.84 24.73 -12.61
N ARG A 6 -19.69 25.86 -13.29
CA ARG A 6 -20.63 26.99 -13.23
C ARG A 6 -21.06 27.34 -14.63
N GLN A 7 -22.36 27.47 -14.83
CA GLN A 7 -22.93 27.89 -16.11
C GLN A 7 -23.95 29.00 -15.87
N LYS A 8 -23.91 30.02 -16.72
CA LYS A 8 -24.90 31.09 -16.75
C LYS A 8 -25.83 30.83 -17.94
N LEU A 9 -27.11 30.61 -17.64
CA LEU A 9 -28.19 30.53 -18.62
C LEU A 9 -28.98 31.84 -18.60
N TYR A 10 -29.80 32.07 -19.60
CA TYR A 10 -30.73 33.19 -19.65
C TYR A 10 -32.14 32.65 -19.85
N LEU A 11 -33.06 33.06 -18.99
CA LEU A 11 -34.47 32.73 -19.07
C LEU A 11 -35.19 33.87 -19.81
N GLU A 12 -35.69 33.57 -21.01
CA GLU A 12 -36.55 34.48 -21.75
C GLU A 12 -37.99 34.34 -21.27
N ILE A 13 -38.59 35.46 -20.87
CA ILE A 13 -39.99 35.52 -20.43
C ILE A 13 -40.71 36.53 -21.33
N GLY A 14 -41.38 36.05 -22.38
CA GLY A 14 -42.12 36.91 -23.30
C GLY A 14 -41.24 38.05 -23.87
N PRO A 15 -41.71 39.30 -23.90
CA PRO A 15 -40.96 40.44 -24.45
C PRO A 15 -40.00 41.11 -23.44
N PHE A 16 -39.82 40.54 -22.24
CA PHE A 16 -38.96 41.14 -21.20
C PHE A 16 -37.47 40.79 -21.42
N GLU A 17 -36.58 41.57 -20.79
CA GLU A 17 -35.14 41.30 -20.84
C GLU A 17 -34.81 39.90 -20.26
N PRO A 18 -33.90 39.14 -20.89
CA PRO A 18 -33.57 37.80 -20.42
C PRO A 18 -32.97 37.80 -19.01
N VAL A 19 -33.53 36.99 -18.12
CA VAL A 19 -33.09 36.91 -16.72
C VAL A 19 -31.95 35.90 -16.58
N PRO A 20 -30.77 36.27 -16.04
CA PRO A 20 -29.67 35.34 -15.89
C PRO A 20 -29.94 34.32 -14.77
N LEU A 21 -29.75 33.03 -15.07
CA LEU A 21 -29.83 31.92 -14.13
C LEU A 21 -28.47 31.23 -14.00
N PHE A 22 -27.98 31.11 -12.77
CA PHE A 22 -26.68 30.48 -12.49
C PHE A 22 -26.87 29.03 -12.02
N ILE A 23 -26.31 28.09 -12.77
CA ILE A 23 -26.27 26.67 -12.43
C ILE A 23 -24.88 26.35 -11.86
N ARG A 24 -24.85 25.65 -10.74
CA ARG A 24 -23.63 25.12 -10.12
C ARG A 24 -23.74 23.60 -9.99
N GLY A 25 -22.75 22.89 -10.51
CA GLY A 25 -22.59 21.44 -10.36
C GLY A 25 -21.23 21.12 -9.73
N ILE A 26 -21.16 20.04 -8.95
CA ILE A 26 -19.90 19.55 -8.38
C ILE A 26 -19.75 18.08 -8.77
N GLY A 27 -18.72 17.77 -9.54
CA GLY A 27 -18.33 16.39 -9.80
C GLY A 27 -17.65 15.78 -8.58
N ILE A 28 -18.03 14.55 -8.23
CA ILE A 28 -17.42 13.77 -7.16
C ILE A 28 -16.72 12.53 -7.73
N PHE A 29 -15.86 11.91 -6.95
CA PHE A 29 -15.21 10.64 -7.27
C PHE A 29 -15.07 9.78 -6.00
N ALA A 30 -14.88 8.48 -6.19
CA ALA A 30 -14.58 7.57 -5.09
C ALA A 30 -13.12 7.77 -4.65
N SER A 31 -12.94 8.38 -3.48
CA SER A 31 -11.64 8.65 -2.86
C SER A 31 -11.36 7.62 -1.77
N LEU A 32 -10.19 6.99 -1.83
CA LEU A 32 -9.71 6.03 -0.83
C LEU A 32 -8.44 6.56 -0.18
N SER A 33 -8.25 6.20 1.09
CA SER A 33 -6.94 6.26 1.75
C SER A 33 -6.53 4.87 2.21
N LEU A 34 -5.26 4.53 2.00
CA LEU A 34 -4.68 3.25 2.37
C LEU A 34 -3.51 3.47 3.32
N ASN A 35 -3.35 2.57 4.30
CA ASN A 35 -2.20 2.59 5.22
C ASN A 35 -0.92 1.97 4.60
N LEU A 36 -0.65 2.28 3.34
CA LEU A 36 0.52 1.81 2.60
C LEU A 36 1.29 3.00 2.04
N PRO A 37 2.62 2.88 1.89
CA PRO A 37 3.38 3.88 1.15
C PRO A 37 2.97 3.90 -0.31
N ARG A 38 2.93 5.08 -0.91
CA ARG A 38 2.79 5.26 -2.35
C ARG A 38 4.09 4.94 -3.06
N ARG A 39 3.98 4.59 -4.35
CA ARG A 39 5.13 4.25 -5.21
C ARG A 39 6.09 5.44 -5.39
N ASP A 40 5.54 6.65 -5.46
CA ASP A 40 6.30 7.92 -5.50
C ASP A 40 6.01 8.72 -4.22
N GLU A 41 6.33 8.12 -3.07
CA GLU A 41 6.00 8.66 -1.74
C GLU A 41 6.56 10.08 -1.54
N SER A 42 7.80 10.34 -1.98
CA SER A 42 8.43 11.66 -1.83
C SER A 42 7.66 12.78 -2.53
N ASN A 43 7.21 12.54 -3.77
CA ASN A 43 6.48 13.54 -4.53
C ASN A 43 5.05 13.70 -4.00
N HIS A 44 4.40 12.59 -3.65
CA HIS A 44 3.08 12.62 -3.03
C HIS A 44 3.12 13.41 -1.72
N GLN A 45 4.07 13.13 -0.85
CA GLN A 45 4.19 13.81 0.45
C GLN A 45 4.45 15.30 0.28
N ARG A 46 5.28 15.70 -0.69
CA ARG A 46 5.49 17.10 -1.03
C ARG A 46 4.19 17.80 -1.43
N LYS A 47 3.43 17.22 -2.38
CA LYS A 47 2.12 17.75 -2.82
C LYS A 47 1.11 17.80 -1.68
N LYS A 48 1.08 16.76 -0.84
CA LYS A 48 0.20 16.68 0.32
C LYS A 48 0.51 17.77 1.34
N THR A 49 1.79 17.99 1.66
CA THR A 49 2.20 19.06 2.59
C THR A 49 1.86 20.44 2.04
N GLU A 50 2.10 20.70 0.75
CA GLU A 50 1.70 21.96 0.11
C GLU A 50 0.18 22.16 0.18
N MET A 51 -0.60 21.11 -0.13
CA MET A 51 -2.05 21.17 -0.09
C MET A 51 -2.58 21.38 1.34
N LEU A 52 -1.99 20.70 2.32
CA LEU A 52 -2.32 20.87 3.73
C LEU A 52 -2.07 22.30 4.21
N GLN A 53 -0.96 22.92 3.82
CA GLN A 53 -0.68 24.32 4.09
C GLN A 53 -1.76 25.23 3.48
N ARG A 54 -2.12 25.01 2.20
CA ARG A 54 -3.17 25.78 1.52
C ARG A 54 -4.51 25.67 2.22
N LEU A 55 -4.95 24.45 2.57
CA LEU A 55 -6.19 24.22 3.30
C LEU A 55 -6.18 24.90 4.67
N SER A 56 -5.08 24.78 5.42
CA SER A 56 -4.94 25.43 6.74
C SER A 56 -5.04 26.96 6.68
N THR A 57 -4.48 27.59 5.64
CA THR A 57 -4.56 29.04 5.45
C THR A 57 -5.97 29.48 5.05
N ALA A 58 -6.65 28.70 4.21
CA ALA A 58 -8.03 28.95 3.82
C ALA A 58 -9.00 28.84 5.01
N GLU A 59 -8.81 27.85 5.89
CA GLU A 59 -9.62 27.72 7.11
C GLU A 59 -9.45 28.91 8.06
N ARG A 60 -8.23 29.44 8.19
CA ARG A 60 -7.96 30.63 9.02
C ARG A 60 -8.65 31.87 8.45
N ALA A 61 -8.69 32.04 7.13
CA ALA A 61 -9.39 33.14 6.48
C ALA A 61 -10.91 33.07 6.71
N VAL A 62 -11.49 31.87 6.70
CA VAL A 62 -12.93 31.62 6.92
C VAL A 62 -13.35 31.85 8.37
N ARG A 63 -12.46 31.67 9.36
CA ARG A 63 -12.80 31.94 10.78
C ARG A 63 -13.14 33.42 11.06
N GLY A 64 -12.94 34.32 10.10
CA GLY A 64 -13.42 35.71 10.14
C GLY A 64 -14.87 35.92 9.65
N GLU A 65 -15.58 34.88 9.19
CA GLU A 65 -16.96 34.96 8.71
C GLU A 65 -17.99 34.73 9.85
N GLY A 66 -19.17 35.35 9.75
CA GLY A 66 -20.23 35.33 10.76
C GLY A 66 -20.80 33.93 11.07
N GLU A 67 -21.45 33.79 12.23
CA GLU A 67 -21.94 32.53 12.83
C GLU A 67 -22.81 31.65 11.90
N GLU A 68 -23.61 32.25 11.01
CA GLU A 68 -24.45 31.51 10.04
C GLU A 68 -23.63 30.71 9.03
N MET A 69 -22.48 31.22 8.57
CA MET A 69 -21.64 30.52 7.59
C MET A 69 -20.86 29.36 8.23
N ARG A 70 -20.61 29.43 9.54
CA ARG A 70 -20.07 28.34 10.36
C ARG A 70 -21.07 27.19 10.51
N LEU A 71 -22.33 27.48 10.81
CA LEU A 71 -23.40 26.49 10.98
C LEU A 71 -23.70 25.71 9.68
N ALA A 72 -23.48 26.31 8.51
CA ALA A 72 -23.60 25.63 7.21
C ALA A 72 -22.47 24.62 6.93
N ARG A 73 -21.28 24.79 7.53
CA ARG A 73 -20.12 23.87 7.37
C ARG A 73 -20.19 22.66 8.32
N LEU A 74 -20.70 22.86 9.54
CA LEU A 74 -20.85 21.87 10.62
C LEU A 74 -21.76 20.65 10.32
N ARG A 75 -22.34 20.53 9.11
CA ARG A 75 -23.32 19.48 8.76
C ARG A 75 -22.74 18.25 8.02
N ARG A 76 -21.42 18.16 7.82
CA ARG A 76 -20.77 16.99 7.20
C ARG A 76 -19.93 16.24 8.24
N PRO A 77 -19.80 14.91 8.17
CA PRO A 77 -18.72 14.22 8.88
C PRO A 77 -17.42 14.81 8.34
N GLU A 78 -16.73 15.61 9.16
CA GLU A 78 -15.56 16.36 8.70
C GLU A 78 -14.38 15.40 8.66
N LEU A 79 -14.00 15.00 7.44
CA LEU A 79 -12.65 14.50 7.17
C LEU A 79 -11.65 15.43 7.83
N SER A 80 -10.64 14.88 8.48
CA SER A 80 -9.51 15.65 8.98
C SER A 80 -8.85 16.43 7.85
N LEU A 81 -8.14 17.52 8.20
CA LEU A 81 -7.38 18.31 7.23
C LEU A 81 -6.41 17.47 6.39
N GLU A 82 -5.82 16.43 7.00
CA GLU A 82 -4.90 15.51 6.31
C GLU A 82 -5.62 14.64 5.28
N GLU A 83 -6.81 14.13 5.61
CA GLU A 83 -7.66 13.36 4.70
C GLU A 83 -8.23 14.24 3.58
N GLN A 84 -8.56 15.48 3.87
CA GLN A 84 -8.96 16.45 2.87
C GLN A 84 -7.81 16.76 1.90
N ALA A 85 -6.59 16.95 2.42
CA ALA A 85 -5.40 17.14 1.60
C ALA A 85 -5.13 15.92 0.71
N GLU A 86 -5.18 14.71 1.28
CA GLU A 86 -5.01 13.45 0.54
C GLU A 86 -6.01 13.34 -0.62
N ARG A 87 -7.29 13.55 -0.32
CA ARG A 87 -8.38 13.53 -1.30
C ARG A 87 -8.17 14.58 -2.40
N GLU A 88 -7.73 15.77 -2.04
CA GLU A 88 -7.56 16.87 -3.00
C GLU A 88 -6.34 16.66 -3.92
N VAL A 89 -5.26 16.05 -3.40
CA VAL A 89 -4.12 15.62 -4.24
C VAL A 89 -4.59 14.60 -5.28
N ASP A 90 -5.27 13.53 -4.86
CA ASP A 90 -5.81 12.52 -5.78
C ASP A 90 -6.76 13.16 -6.80
N ARG A 91 -7.63 14.08 -6.37
CA ARG A 91 -8.57 14.80 -7.24
C ARG A 91 -7.85 15.55 -8.35
N LEU A 92 -6.80 16.30 -8.01
CA LEU A 92 -6.02 17.09 -8.96
C LEU A 92 -5.30 16.19 -9.96
N GLU A 93 -4.72 15.08 -9.52
CA GLU A 93 -4.05 14.12 -10.41
C GLU A 93 -5.03 13.47 -11.39
N ILE A 94 -6.20 13.05 -10.90
CA ILE A 94 -7.29 12.53 -11.76
C ILE A 94 -7.71 13.59 -12.78
N CYS A 95 -7.94 14.82 -12.34
CA CYS A 95 -8.31 15.93 -13.23
C CYS A 95 -7.24 16.19 -14.29
N GLN A 96 -5.97 16.24 -13.90
CA GLN A 96 -4.86 16.45 -14.81
C GLN A 96 -4.78 15.31 -15.85
N TYR A 97 -4.89 14.06 -15.41
CA TYR A 97 -4.86 12.90 -16.29
C TYR A 97 -6.02 12.92 -17.30
N LEU A 98 -7.25 13.09 -16.83
CA LEU A 98 -8.42 13.11 -17.72
C LEU A 98 -8.37 14.30 -18.69
N HIS A 99 -7.81 15.43 -18.27
CA HIS A 99 -7.65 16.59 -19.14
C HIS A 99 -6.64 16.32 -20.25
N ALA A 100 -5.49 15.72 -19.90
CA ALA A 100 -4.48 15.33 -20.87
C ALA A 100 -5.00 14.30 -21.87
N GLN A 101 -5.77 13.29 -21.41
CA GLN A 101 -6.40 12.30 -22.29
C GLN A 101 -7.41 12.93 -23.25
N TYR A 102 -8.23 13.85 -22.76
CA TYR A 102 -9.18 14.57 -23.61
C TYR A 102 -8.46 15.42 -24.65
N LEU A 103 -7.51 16.25 -24.23
CA LEU A 103 -6.73 17.14 -25.11
C LEU A 103 -5.96 16.34 -26.17
N SER A 104 -5.37 15.22 -25.79
CA SER A 104 -4.68 14.29 -26.70
C SER A 104 -5.61 13.71 -27.76
N SER A 105 -6.91 13.57 -27.46
CA SER A 105 -7.90 12.97 -28.36
C SER A 105 -8.59 13.99 -29.27
N THR A 106 -8.81 15.21 -28.80
CA THR A 106 -9.58 16.23 -29.54
C THR A 106 -8.73 17.39 -30.07
N GLY A 107 -7.58 17.67 -29.47
CA GLY A 107 -6.81 18.90 -29.73
C GLY A 107 -7.51 20.19 -29.27
N GLU A 108 -8.66 20.07 -28.60
CA GLU A 108 -9.53 21.17 -28.20
C GLU A 108 -9.59 21.33 -26.67
N ALA A 109 -9.96 22.52 -26.21
CA ALA A 109 -10.31 22.75 -24.82
C ALA A 109 -11.54 21.93 -24.41
N TRP A 110 -11.65 21.61 -23.12
CA TRP A 110 -12.71 20.77 -22.56
C TRP A 110 -14.12 21.20 -23.01
N GLY A 111 -14.85 20.30 -23.67
CA GLY A 111 -16.15 20.62 -24.28
C GLY A 111 -17.22 19.55 -24.13
N THR A 112 -18.34 19.74 -24.84
CA THR A 112 -19.55 18.88 -24.77
C THR A 112 -19.29 17.42 -25.21
N LYS A 113 -18.25 17.18 -26.01
CA LYS A 113 -17.82 15.84 -26.44
C LYS A 113 -17.07 15.04 -25.35
N ALA A 114 -16.75 15.66 -24.20
CA ALA A 114 -15.94 15.02 -23.16
C ALA A 114 -16.49 13.69 -22.66
N LYS A 115 -17.83 13.55 -22.57
CA LYS A 115 -18.45 12.29 -22.16
C LYS A 115 -18.09 11.15 -23.13
N ALA A 116 -18.26 11.37 -24.43
CA ALA A 116 -18.01 10.35 -25.44
C ALA A 116 -16.51 10.01 -25.56
N VAL A 117 -15.65 11.01 -25.43
CA VAL A 117 -14.19 10.83 -25.54
C VAL A 117 -13.61 10.08 -24.34
N LEU A 118 -14.14 10.33 -23.14
CA LEU A 118 -13.62 9.72 -21.91
C LEU A 118 -14.38 8.46 -21.49
N GLU A 119 -15.35 8.03 -22.29
CA GLU A 119 -16.08 6.79 -22.03
C GLU A 119 -15.10 5.61 -22.07
N GLY A 120 -15.09 4.80 -21.00
CA GLY A 120 -14.18 3.67 -20.86
C GLY A 120 -12.74 4.02 -20.44
N VAL A 121 -12.38 5.31 -20.35
CA VAL A 121 -11.05 5.73 -19.87
C VAL A 121 -10.89 5.36 -18.40
N ARG A 122 -9.98 4.43 -18.12
CA ARG A 122 -9.60 4.06 -16.75
C ARG A 122 -8.51 5.00 -16.26
N VAL A 123 -8.74 5.58 -15.08
CA VAL A 123 -7.78 6.42 -14.38
C VAL A 123 -7.35 5.75 -13.08
N THR A 124 -6.07 5.85 -12.75
CA THR A 124 -5.53 5.37 -11.48
C THR A 124 -5.35 6.56 -10.54
N ALA A 125 -6.08 6.58 -9.42
CA ALA A 125 -6.00 7.67 -8.44
C ALA A 125 -4.79 7.54 -7.51
N GLY A 126 -4.34 6.31 -7.25
CA GLY A 126 -3.19 6.08 -6.38
C GLY A 126 -2.48 4.77 -6.70
N GLN A 127 -1.17 4.79 -6.54
CA GLN A 127 -0.30 3.63 -6.67
C GLN A 127 0.44 3.41 -5.35
N TYR A 128 0.20 2.27 -4.72
CA TYR A 128 0.78 1.88 -3.44
C TYR A 128 1.73 0.70 -3.58
N VAL A 129 2.57 0.49 -2.58
CA VAL A 129 3.49 -0.64 -2.48
C VAL A 129 3.22 -1.42 -1.20
N CYS A 130 3.03 -2.73 -1.32
CA CYS A 130 2.93 -3.66 -0.21
C CYS A 130 4.07 -4.69 -0.30
N ASP A 131 5.14 -4.41 0.43
CA ASP A 131 6.34 -5.24 0.44
C ASP A 131 6.32 -6.27 1.57
N PHE A 132 6.33 -7.55 1.25
CA PHE A 132 6.42 -8.63 2.24
C PHE A 132 7.86 -8.94 2.66
N GLY A 133 8.86 -8.32 2.03
CA GLY A 133 10.28 -8.54 2.28
C GLY A 133 10.72 -9.96 1.94
N ASN A 134 11.76 -10.42 2.63
CA ASN A 134 12.24 -11.79 2.50
C ASN A 134 11.39 -12.74 3.35
N ILE A 135 10.99 -13.85 2.75
CA ILE A 135 10.20 -14.92 3.37
C ILE A 135 10.96 -16.22 3.15
N VAL A 136 11.06 -17.04 4.19
CA VAL A 136 11.65 -18.37 4.06
C VAL A 136 10.74 -19.25 3.20
N VAL A 137 11.30 -19.97 2.23
CA VAL A 137 10.54 -20.92 1.38
C VAL A 137 9.70 -21.87 2.26
N GLY A 138 8.44 -22.10 1.85
CA GLY A 138 7.47 -22.92 2.60
C GLY A 138 6.79 -22.20 3.77
N GLN A 139 7.22 -21.00 4.15
CA GLN A 139 6.50 -20.16 5.10
C GLN A 139 5.49 -19.26 4.38
N SER A 140 4.49 -18.81 5.14
CA SER A 140 3.52 -17.82 4.68
C SER A 140 3.66 -16.51 5.46
N ARG A 141 3.41 -15.39 4.78
CA ARG A 141 3.36 -14.07 5.42
C ARG A 141 2.05 -13.39 5.07
N LYS A 142 1.42 -12.75 6.05
CA LYS A 142 0.16 -12.02 5.91
C LYS A 142 0.33 -10.55 6.31
N LYS A 143 -0.22 -9.63 5.52
CA LYS A 143 -0.30 -8.20 5.80
C LYS A 143 -1.75 -7.73 5.75
N THR A 144 -2.11 -6.84 6.66
CA THR A 144 -3.45 -6.23 6.72
C THR A 144 -3.37 -4.78 6.24
N ILE A 145 -4.12 -4.48 5.20
CA ILE A 145 -4.25 -3.17 4.58
C ILE A 145 -5.56 -2.56 5.06
N ARG A 146 -5.49 -1.39 5.69
CA ARG A 146 -6.65 -0.57 6.06
C ARG A 146 -7.01 0.33 4.89
N ILE A 147 -8.31 0.40 4.60
CA ILE A 147 -8.89 1.19 3.52
C ILE A 147 -9.96 2.09 4.15
N ALA A 148 -9.80 3.40 4.02
CA ALA A 148 -10.77 4.40 4.48
C ALA A 148 -11.51 5.02 3.29
N ASN A 149 -12.83 5.18 3.39
CA ASN A 149 -13.62 5.90 2.39
C ASN A 149 -13.60 7.41 2.67
N LEU A 150 -12.82 8.14 1.88
CA LEU A 150 -12.77 9.61 1.95
C LEU A 150 -13.81 10.30 1.06
N SER A 151 -14.71 9.54 0.44
CA SER A 151 -15.77 10.06 -0.40
C SER A 151 -16.93 10.58 0.45
N SER A 152 -17.72 11.50 -0.11
CA SER A 152 -18.96 11.97 0.53
C SER A 152 -20.16 11.02 0.34
N ALA A 153 -19.96 9.89 -0.33
CA ALA A 153 -20.98 8.89 -0.62
C ALA A 153 -20.44 7.47 -0.32
N PRO A 154 -21.33 6.49 -0.03
CA PRO A 154 -20.91 5.11 0.13
C PRO A 154 -20.27 4.55 -1.15
N ILE A 155 -19.24 3.72 -0.98
CA ILE A 155 -18.51 3.11 -2.09
C ILE A 155 -18.53 1.59 -2.00
N SER A 156 -18.38 0.93 -3.14
CA SER A 156 -18.15 -0.53 -3.21
C SER A 156 -16.89 -0.80 -4.01
N LEU A 157 -16.09 -1.73 -3.52
CA LEU A 157 -14.79 -2.10 -4.06
C LEU A 157 -14.79 -3.55 -4.51
N ARG A 158 -14.22 -3.81 -5.68
CA ARG A 158 -13.94 -5.16 -6.17
C ARG A 158 -12.46 -5.31 -6.45
N THR A 159 -11.91 -6.46 -6.07
CA THR A 159 -10.50 -6.77 -6.33
C THR A 159 -10.34 -7.73 -7.51
N ASN A 160 -9.19 -7.68 -8.17
CA ASN A 160 -8.76 -8.68 -9.14
C ASN A 160 -8.11 -9.91 -8.45
N GLN A 161 -8.65 -10.36 -7.30
CA GLN A 161 -8.06 -11.42 -6.47
C GLN A 161 -7.69 -12.69 -7.23
N ARG A 162 -8.48 -13.08 -8.25
CA ARG A 162 -8.21 -14.29 -9.05
C ARG A 162 -6.92 -14.15 -9.85
N THR A 163 -6.64 -12.96 -10.37
CA THR A 163 -5.41 -12.68 -11.13
C THR A 163 -4.20 -12.75 -10.22
N VAL A 164 -4.25 -12.11 -9.05
CA VAL A 164 -3.12 -12.12 -8.11
C VAL A 164 -2.92 -13.49 -7.42
N ALA A 165 -3.97 -14.30 -7.31
CA ALA A 165 -3.87 -15.68 -6.84
C ALA A 165 -2.97 -16.55 -7.72
N THR A 166 -3.00 -16.35 -9.05
CA THR A 166 -2.10 -17.06 -9.98
C THR A 166 -0.62 -16.70 -9.78
N LEU A 167 -0.34 -15.59 -9.09
CA LEU A 167 1.00 -15.09 -8.79
C LEU A 167 1.44 -15.42 -7.36
N GLY A 168 0.69 -16.26 -6.63
CA GLY A 168 1.03 -16.66 -5.26
C GLY A 168 0.58 -15.67 -4.17
N PHE A 169 -0.38 -14.79 -4.46
CA PHE A 169 -0.97 -13.87 -3.49
C PHE A 169 -2.47 -14.17 -3.28
N ALA A 170 -2.85 -14.48 -2.04
CA ALA A 170 -4.25 -14.60 -1.64
C ALA A 170 -4.74 -13.29 -1.03
N VAL A 171 -5.97 -12.88 -1.35
CA VAL A 171 -6.56 -11.61 -0.93
C VAL A 171 -7.96 -11.87 -0.36
N GLU A 172 -8.23 -11.36 0.85
CA GLU A 172 -9.53 -11.50 1.52
C GLU A 172 -9.90 -10.23 2.31
N PRO A 173 -11.12 -9.69 2.17
CA PRO A 173 -12.20 -10.13 1.28
C PRO A 173 -11.98 -9.72 -0.19
N GLY A 174 -12.56 -10.48 -1.14
CA GLY A 174 -12.47 -10.16 -2.57
C GLY A 174 -13.30 -8.96 -3.04
N SER A 175 -14.26 -8.55 -2.24
CA SER A 175 -15.08 -7.38 -2.49
C SER A 175 -15.56 -6.78 -1.18
N ILE A 176 -15.64 -5.45 -1.14
CA ILE A 176 -16.19 -4.67 -0.03
C ILE A 176 -17.43 -3.96 -0.57
N LEU A 177 -18.55 -4.10 0.13
CA LEU A 177 -19.83 -3.52 -0.30
C LEU A 177 -20.25 -2.41 0.65
N ARG A 178 -20.72 -1.29 0.06
CA ARG A 178 -21.33 -0.17 0.79
C ARG A 178 -20.51 0.35 1.99
N LEU A 179 -19.21 0.57 1.80
CA LEU A 179 -18.37 1.27 2.78
C LEU A 179 -18.84 2.73 2.87
N GLY A 180 -19.39 3.13 4.00
CA GLY A 180 -19.94 4.47 4.23
C GLY A 180 -18.89 5.58 4.23
N PRO A 181 -19.29 6.86 4.09
CA PRO A 181 -18.37 7.99 4.21
C PRO A 181 -17.66 8.01 5.57
N GLY A 182 -16.33 8.12 5.56
CA GLY A 182 -15.51 8.11 6.79
C GLY A 182 -15.36 6.72 7.44
N GLU A 183 -15.99 5.68 6.89
CA GLU A 183 -15.80 4.32 7.40
C GLU A 183 -14.49 3.71 6.90
N GLU A 184 -13.93 2.84 7.74
CA GLU A 184 -12.75 2.04 7.42
C GLU A 184 -13.09 0.56 7.33
N THR A 185 -12.32 -0.14 6.51
CA THR A 185 -12.34 -1.60 6.45
C THR A 185 -10.93 -2.14 6.28
N THR A 186 -10.79 -3.47 6.38
CA THR A 186 -9.51 -4.14 6.23
C THR A 186 -9.53 -5.14 5.09
N LEU A 187 -8.41 -5.20 4.36
CA LEU A 187 -8.11 -6.16 3.33
C LEU A 187 -6.84 -6.90 3.73
N SER A 188 -6.92 -8.21 3.84
CA SER A 188 -5.78 -9.04 4.17
C SER A 188 -5.19 -9.66 2.92
N VAL A 189 -3.87 -9.58 2.80
CA VAL A 189 -3.11 -10.16 1.69
C VAL A 189 -2.08 -11.11 2.27
N SER A 190 -2.06 -12.36 1.80
CA SER A 190 -1.08 -13.36 2.19
C SER A 190 -0.34 -13.92 0.98
N THR A 191 0.89 -14.37 1.20
CA THR A 191 1.71 -15.00 0.16
C THR A 191 2.53 -16.14 0.76
N ALA A 192 2.71 -17.18 -0.03
CA ALA A 192 3.51 -18.36 0.28
C ALA A 192 4.03 -18.97 -1.03
N CYS A 193 5.25 -19.49 -1.02
CA CYS A 193 5.85 -20.17 -2.16
C CYS A 193 6.83 -21.23 -1.68
N ASP A 194 6.81 -22.37 -2.36
CA ASP A 194 7.72 -23.50 -2.11
C ASP A 194 8.98 -23.46 -2.98
N LYS A 195 9.16 -22.38 -3.74
CA LYS A 195 10.32 -22.15 -4.60
C LYS A 195 10.99 -20.84 -4.23
N GLU A 196 12.31 -20.85 -4.31
CA GLU A 196 13.12 -19.63 -4.18
C GLU A 196 12.86 -18.69 -5.37
N GLY A 197 12.89 -17.38 -5.11
CA GLY A 197 12.74 -16.34 -6.13
C GLY A 197 11.81 -15.21 -5.72
N ALA A 198 11.74 -14.18 -6.57
CA ALA A 198 10.87 -13.04 -6.35
C ALA A 198 9.45 -13.32 -6.88
N ALA A 199 8.45 -12.94 -6.09
CA ALA A 199 7.05 -12.90 -6.50
C ALA A 199 6.59 -11.44 -6.52
N ALA A 200 5.94 -11.04 -7.62
CA ALA A 200 5.40 -9.71 -7.78
C ALA A 200 4.04 -9.75 -8.47
N GLY A 201 3.16 -8.80 -8.14
CA GLY A 201 1.84 -8.69 -8.75
C GLY A 201 1.18 -7.35 -8.47
N THR A 202 0.14 -7.02 -9.22
CA THR A 202 -0.63 -5.77 -9.02
C THR A 202 -2.06 -6.09 -8.64
N LEU A 203 -2.39 -5.80 -7.38
CA LEU A 203 -3.75 -5.82 -6.86
C LEU A 203 -4.44 -4.50 -7.20
N GLN A 204 -5.59 -4.58 -7.87
CA GLN A 204 -6.40 -3.43 -8.24
C GLN A 204 -7.66 -3.39 -7.37
N LEU A 205 -7.91 -2.25 -6.74
CA LEU A 205 -9.17 -1.93 -6.09
C LEU A 205 -10.02 -1.12 -7.07
N GLN A 206 -11.03 -1.77 -7.64
CA GLN A 206 -11.94 -1.17 -8.62
C GLN A 206 -13.20 -0.66 -7.92
N THR A 207 -13.51 0.61 -8.14
CA THR A 207 -14.79 1.22 -7.75
C THR A 207 -15.78 1.09 -8.92
N ALA A 208 -17.09 1.04 -8.64
CA ALA A 208 -18.11 0.69 -9.65
C ALA A 208 -18.11 1.59 -10.91
N GLU A 209 -17.81 2.88 -10.77
CA GLU A 209 -17.74 3.86 -11.86
C GLU A 209 -16.69 4.96 -11.60
N GLY A 210 -15.64 4.63 -10.84
CA GLY A 210 -14.66 5.61 -10.37
C GLY A 210 -13.22 5.25 -10.74
N PRO A 211 -12.24 5.96 -10.16
CA PRO A 211 -10.84 5.61 -10.35
C PRO A 211 -10.51 4.23 -9.76
N VAL A 212 -9.42 3.67 -10.26
CA VAL A 212 -8.80 2.46 -9.73
C VAL A 212 -7.67 2.86 -8.78
N TYR A 213 -7.53 2.13 -7.68
CA TYR A 213 -6.34 2.19 -6.83
C TYR A 213 -5.52 0.92 -7.03
N SER A 214 -4.22 1.07 -7.25
CA SER A 214 -3.31 -0.05 -7.52
C SER A 214 -2.35 -0.27 -6.35
N ILE A 215 -2.14 -1.52 -5.98
CA ILE A 215 -1.23 -1.94 -4.92
C ILE A 215 -0.24 -2.94 -5.53
N HIS A 216 1.02 -2.55 -5.59
CA HIS A 216 2.12 -3.40 -6.07
C HIS A 216 2.53 -4.31 -4.92
N LEU A 217 2.27 -5.60 -5.08
CA LEU A 217 2.66 -6.65 -4.14
C LEU A 217 4.04 -7.14 -4.53
N GLN A 218 4.96 -7.23 -3.56
CA GLN A 218 6.30 -7.77 -3.78
C GLN A 218 6.73 -8.65 -2.60
N ALA A 219 7.39 -9.76 -2.90
CA ALA A 219 7.94 -10.68 -1.92
C ALA A 219 9.18 -11.38 -2.50
N SER A 220 10.16 -11.71 -1.66
CA SER A 220 11.30 -12.54 -2.06
C SER A 220 11.34 -13.80 -1.22
N PHE A 221 11.23 -14.96 -1.86
CA PHE A 221 11.33 -16.25 -1.20
C PHE A 221 12.78 -16.71 -1.21
N VAL A 222 13.33 -17.01 -0.03
CA VAL A 222 14.75 -17.26 0.18
C VAL A 222 14.94 -18.55 0.98
N ILE A 223 15.98 -19.32 0.65
CA ILE A 223 16.35 -20.51 1.42
C ILE A 223 17.39 -20.13 2.47
N PRO A 224 17.17 -20.42 3.77
CA PRO A 224 18.17 -20.23 4.81
C PRO A 224 19.43 -21.05 4.51
N ASP A 225 20.59 -20.41 4.54
CA ASP A 225 21.89 -21.06 4.34
C ASP A 225 22.92 -20.51 5.33
N LEU A 226 23.84 -21.37 5.77
CA LEU A 226 24.86 -21.05 6.74
C LEU A 226 26.23 -21.55 6.28
N THR A 227 27.18 -20.63 6.10
CA THR A 227 28.55 -20.99 5.76
C THR A 227 29.38 -21.18 7.03
N ILE A 228 30.12 -22.28 7.10
CA ILE A 228 31.02 -22.61 8.21
C ILE A 228 32.47 -22.40 7.77
N SER A 229 33.27 -21.74 8.60
CA SER A 229 34.69 -21.43 8.29
C SER A 229 35.61 -22.64 8.11
N THR A 230 35.27 -23.78 8.68
CA THR A 230 36.02 -25.04 8.55
C THR A 230 35.09 -26.23 8.78
N ASP A 231 35.32 -27.33 8.06
CA ASP A 231 34.64 -28.61 8.25
C ASP A 231 35.37 -29.51 9.27
N LYS A 232 36.61 -29.17 9.62
CA LYS A 232 37.46 -29.92 10.54
C LYS A 232 38.09 -29.01 11.58
N VAL A 233 38.09 -29.47 12.82
CA VAL A 233 38.72 -28.78 13.96
C VAL A 233 39.81 -29.68 14.50
N ASP A 234 41.07 -29.28 14.30
CA ASP A 234 42.24 -29.97 14.84
C ASP A 234 42.78 -29.22 16.06
N PHE A 235 42.75 -29.88 17.22
CA PHE A 235 43.31 -29.35 18.46
C PHE A 235 44.83 -29.51 18.53
N GLY A 236 45.44 -30.35 17.69
CA GLY A 236 46.84 -30.73 17.78
C GLY A 236 47.18 -31.38 19.12
N THR A 237 48.44 -31.29 19.54
CA THR A 237 48.89 -31.82 20.83
C THR A 237 48.41 -30.94 21.99
N VAL A 238 47.65 -31.53 22.93
CA VAL A 238 47.20 -30.88 24.18
C VAL A 238 47.85 -31.60 25.37
N LYS A 239 48.58 -30.86 26.22
CA LYS A 239 49.25 -31.43 27.40
C LYS A 239 48.23 -31.83 28.46
N ARG A 240 48.54 -32.86 29.25
CA ARG A 240 47.70 -33.34 30.34
C ARG A 240 47.38 -32.20 31.32
N GLY A 241 46.09 -32.01 31.63
CA GLY A 241 45.59 -30.96 32.52
C GLY A 241 45.32 -29.60 31.85
N GLN A 242 45.61 -29.43 30.56
CA GLN A 242 45.33 -28.18 29.83
C GLN A 242 44.04 -28.28 29.01
N ARG A 243 43.37 -27.14 28.83
CA ARG A 243 42.22 -26.96 27.93
C ARG A 243 42.62 -26.03 26.78
N LYS A 244 42.37 -26.47 25.55
CA LYS A 244 42.50 -25.64 24.34
C LYS A 244 41.10 -25.37 23.79
N THR A 245 40.83 -24.12 23.43
CA THR A 245 39.57 -23.70 22.82
C THR A 245 39.85 -23.20 21.40
N ILE A 246 39.09 -23.69 20.43
CA ILE A 246 39.14 -23.24 19.04
C ILE A 246 37.77 -22.67 18.68
N TYR A 247 37.77 -21.53 17.99
CA TYR A 247 36.54 -20.88 17.56
C TYR A 247 36.26 -21.24 16.10
N VAL A 248 35.09 -21.82 15.85
CA VAL A 248 34.56 -22.02 14.49
C VAL A 248 33.60 -20.88 14.21
N ARG A 249 33.85 -20.13 13.14
CA ARG A 249 32.98 -19.04 12.71
C ARG A 249 31.87 -19.57 11.80
N PHE A 250 30.65 -19.20 12.12
CA PHE A 250 29.49 -19.32 11.23
C PHE A 250 29.21 -17.96 10.60
N ARG A 251 28.80 -17.96 9.33
CA ARG A 251 28.42 -16.75 8.60
C ARG A 251 27.06 -16.98 7.94
N ASN A 252 26.10 -16.12 8.27
CA ASN A 252 24.89 -15.98 7.49
C ASN A 252 25.17 -14.99 6.36
N ALA A 253 24.99 -15.41 5.10
CA ALA A 253 25.09 -14.53 3.93
C ALA A 253 23.72 -14.25 3.30
N VAL A 254 22.67 -14.80 3.91
CA VAL A 254 21.30 -14.81 3.40
C VAL A 254 20.51 -13.71 4.09
N ALA A 255 19.59 -13.07 3.36
CA ALA A 255 18.80 -11.94 3.85
C ALA A 255 17.65 -12.32 4.81
N VAL A 256 17.70 -13.51 5.43
CA VAL A 256 16.78 -13.98 6.49
C VAL A 256 17.59 -14.51 7.69
N PRO A 257 17.10 -14.38 8.93
CA PRO A 257 17.73 -15.01 10.08
C PRO A 257 17.79 -16.54 9.93
N VAL A 258 18.91 -17.13 10.34
CA VAL A 258 19.15 -18.57 10.29
C VAL A 258 19.25 -19.13 11.70
N ASP A 259 18.31 -20.00 12.06
CA ASP A 259 18.37 -20.77 13.30
C ASP A 259 19.29 -21.97 13.12
N TRP A 260 20.22 -22.15 14.05
CA TRP A 260 21.15 -23.27 14.06
C TRP A 260 21.14 -23.97 15.42
N ARG A 261 21.37 -25.28 15.39
CA ARG A 261 21.53 -26.10 16.60
C ARG A 261 22.48 -27.25 16.32
N LEU A 262 23.37 -27.50 17.28
CA LEU A 262 24.22 -28.68 17.31
C LEU A 262 23.41 -29.85 17.85
N ARG A 263 23.61 -31.01 17.25
CA ARG A 263 23.13 -32.29 17.78
C ARG A 263 24.31 -33.24 17.82
N ASP A 264 24.49 -33.89 18.95
CA ASP A 264 25.59 -34.85 19.13
C ASP A 264 25.46 -36.07 18.20
N ARG A 265 24.23 -36.40 17.77
CA ARG A 265 23.92 -37.59 16.96
C ARG A 265 22.74 -37.37 16.01
N ILE A 266 22.83 -37.96 14.82
CA ILE A 266 21.72 -38.08 13.85
C ILE A 266 20.94 -39.39 14.09
N ASP A 267 21.60 -40.46 14.55
CA ASP A 267 21.00 -41.79 14.76
C ASP A 267 20.76 -42.16 16.24
N LYS A 268 19.58 -42.72 16.53
CA LYS A 268 19.08 -43.03 17.90
C LYS A 268 19.61 -44.33 18.53
N HIS A 269 20.41 -45.15 17.85
CA HIS A 269 20.60 -46.57 18.22
C HIS A 269 22.02 -47.04 18.65
N LYS A 270 22.87 -46.18 19.24
CA LYS A 270 24.14 -46.68 19.85
C LYS A 270 24.28 -46.32 21.34
N PRO A 271 24.59 -47.30 22.21
CA PRO A 271 24.81 -47.04 23.63
C PRO A 271 26.00 -46.11 23.85
N GLN A 272 25.87 -45.28 24.89
CA GLN A 272 26.79 -44.21 25.25
C GLN A 272 27.94 -44.78 26.08
N ALA A 273 29.13 -44.80 25.50
CA ALA A 273 30.36 -45.08 26.25
C ALA A 273 31.44 -44.10 25.79
N SER A 274 31.77 -43.12 26.64
CA SER A 274 33.11 -42.58 26.88
C SER A 274 33.05 -41.19 27.51
N VAL A 275 34.09 -40.88 28.29
CA VAL A 275 34.42 -39.58 28.87
C VAL A 275 34.27 -38.49 27.80
N GLN A 276 33.47 -37.45 28.08
CA GLN A 276 33.22 -36.34 27.16
C GLN A 276 34.48 -35.48 27.02
N ALA A 277 35.38 -35.86 26.11
CA ALA A 277 36.68 -35.22 25.91
C ALA A 277 36.58 -33.82 25.25
N PHE A 278 35.42 -33.48 24.69
CA PHE A 278 35.17 -32.22 24.00
C PHE A 278 33.89 -31.57 24.51
N GLY A 279 33.94 -30.26 24.73
CA GLY A 279 32.77 -29.42 25.02
C GLY A 279 32.61 -28.37 23.92
N VAL A 280 31.36 -28.10 23.53
CA VAL A 280 31.04 -27.11 22.49
C VAL A 280 29.98 -26.16 23.02
N GLU A 281 30.26 -24.86 22.96
CA GLU A 281 29.34 -23.79 23.35
C GLU A 281 29.50 -22.59 22.40
N PRO A 282 28.41 -21.90 22.01
CA PRO A 282 27.00 -22.26 22.27
C PRO A 282 26.55 -23.48 21.45
N THR A 283 25.49 -24.16 21.89
CA THR A 283 24.93 -25.34 21.21
C THR A 283 23.77 -25.00 20.26
N GLN A 284 23.22 -23.79 20.34
CA GLN A 284 22.17 -23.31 19.46
C GLN A 284 22.16 -21.78 19.43
N GLY A 285 21.53 -21.21 18.42
CA GLY A 285 21.31 -19.78 18.33
C GLY A 285 20.64 -19.38 17.01
N THR A 286 20.44 -18.08 16.86
CA THR A 286 19.94 -17.46 15.63
C THR A 286 21.00 -16.49 15.11
N LEU A 287 21.35 -16.61 13.83
CA LEU A 287 22.27 -15.70 13.16
C LEU A 287 21.49 -14.81 12.21
N ASN A 288 21.47 -13.51 12.51
CA ASN A 288 20.89 -12.51 11.62
C ASN A 288 21.75 -12.35 10.35
N PRO A 289 21.15 -11.82 9.27
CA PRO A 289 21.87 -11.46 8.04
C PRO A 289 23.06 -10.53 8.27
#